data_AF-A0A5K8A7S9-F1
#
_entry.id   AF-A0A5K8A7S9-F1
#
_cell.length_a   1.000
_cell.length_b   1.000
_cell.length_c   1.000
_cell.angle_alpha   90.00
_cell.angle_beta   90.00
_cell.angle_gamma   90.00
#
_symmetry.space_group_name_H-M   'P 1'
#
loop_
_entity.id
_entity.type
_entity.pdbx_description
1 polymer ?
#
loop_
_entity_poly.entity_id
_entity_poly.type
_entity_poly.pdbx_seq_one_letter_code
_entity_poly.pdbx_strand_id
1 'polypeptide(L)' 'MNKLQAMAHIMALLAEHTPMKPGDRKYKAARKLVAELIDYLGPKAAVIQVAKEKAYTMERIEQLCVQQRFEEKFPPIIF' A
#
# COMPACT_ATOMS: atom_id res chain seq x y z
N MET A 1 -5.73 -18.44 -5.48
CA MET A 1 -6.04 -17.03 -5.21
C MET A 1 -5.39 -16.18 -6.28
N ASN A 2 -6.15 -15.35 -6.99
CA ASN A 2 -5.65 -14.48 -8.06
C ASN A 2 -5.23 -13.09 -7.52
N LYS A 3 -4.64 -12.23 -8.37
CA LYS A 3 -4.14 -10.90 -7.99
C LYS A 3 -5.24 -9.99 -7.44
N LEU A 4 -6.44 -10.04 -8.02
CA LEU A 4 -7.57 -9.20 -7.61
C LEU A 4 -8.10 -9.60 -6.22
N GLN A 5 -8.20 -10.90 -5.96
CA GLN A 5 -8.55 -11.45 -4.65
C GLN A 5 -7.50 -11.08 -3.59
N ALA A 6 -6.22 -11.21 -3.91
CA ALA A 6 -5.14 -10.85 -2.98
C ALA A 6 -5.16 -9.36 -2.64
N MET A 7 -5.34 -8.49 -3.63
CA MET A 7 -5.48 -7.04 -3.44
C MET A 7 -6.64 -6.72 -2.50
N ALA A 8 -7.83 -7.26 -2.77
CA ALA A 8 -9.00 -7.03 -1.92
C ALA A 8 -8.77 -7.51 -0.49
N HIS A 9 -8.15 -8.67 -0.32
CA HIS A 9 -7.90 -9.27 1.00
C HIS A 9 -6.89 -8.44 1.81
N ILE A 10 -5.79 -8.01 1.19
CA ILE A 10 -4.79 -7.16 1.85
C ILE A 10 -5.38 -5.80 2.20
N MET A 11 -6.14 -5.17 1.28
CA MET A 11 -6.78 -3.88 1.56
C MET A 11 -7.78 -3.97 2.70
N ALA A 12 -8.54 -5.06 2.81
CA ALA A 12 -9.42 -5.32 3.95
C ALA A 12 -8.63 -5.48 5.26
N LEU A 13 -7.55 -6.25 5.25
CA LEU A 13 -6.66 -6.42 6.41
C LEU A 13 -6.11 -5.06 6.90
N LEU A 14 -5.66 -4.21 5.99
CA LEU A 14 -5.11 -2.90 6.34
C LEU A 14 -6.19 -1.91 6.82
N ALA A 15 -7.43 -2.03 6.32
CA ALA A 15 -8.54 -1.13 6.67
C ALA A 15 -9.18 -1.43 8.04
N GLU A 16 -8.92 -2.60 8.63
CA GLU A 16 -9.56 -3.10 9.85
C GLU A 16 -9.43 -2.17 11.07
N HIS A 17 -8.32 -1.43 11.21
CA HIS A 17 -8.10 -0.48 12.31
C HIS A 17 -8.02 0.97 11.87
N THR A 18 -7.94 1.23 10.56
CA THR A 18 -7.86 2.58 10.03
C THR A 18 -8.69 2.64 8.77
N PRO A 19 -9.91 3.20 8.80
CA PRO A 19 -10.74 3.30 7.62
C PRO A 19 -10.03 4.18 6.58
N MET A 20 -9.59 3.55 5.50
CA MET A 20 -9.00 4.24 4.36
C MET A 20 -10.09 4.48 3.33
N LYS A 21 -10.46 5.74 3.08
CA LYS A 21 -11.51 6.04 2.11
C LYS A 21 -10.96 5.95 0.69
N PRO A 22 -11.72 5.39 -0.27
CA PRO A 22 -11.38 5.50 -1.68
C PRO A 22 -11.23 6.97 -2.07
N GLY A 23 -10.04 7.35 -2.54
CA GLY A 23 -9.70 8.74 -2.88
C GLY A 23 -8.65 9.36 -1.97
N ASP A 24 -8.51 8.87 -0.73
CA ASP A 24 -7.47 9.31 0.18
C ASP A 24 -6.08 8.96 -0.37
N ARG A 25 -5.11 9.82 -0.08
CA ARG A 25 -3.70 9.56 -0.43
C ARG A 25 -3.20 8.26 0.19
N LYS A 26 -3.58 8.00 1.46
CA LYS A 26 -3.26 6.76 2.17
C LYS A 26 -3.80 5.53 1.44
N TYR A 27 -5.03 5.61 0.93
CA TYR A 27 -5.62 4.55 0.11
C TYR A 27 -4.86 4.32 -1.20
N LYS A 28 -4.48 5.41 -1.91
CA LYS A 28 -3.72 5.31 -3.17
C LYS A 28 -2.31 4.73 -2.93
N ALA A 29 -1.61 5.18 -1.89
CA ALA A 29 -0.30 4.67 -1.49
C ALA A 29 -0.37 3.19 -1.09
N ALA A 30 -1.36 2.81 -0.26
CA ALA A 30 -1.62 1.42 0.11
C ALA A 30 -1.85 0.55 -1.13
N ARG A 31 -2.76 0.96 -2.03
CA ARG A 31 -3.05 0.21 -3.25
C ARG A 31 -1.82 0.04 -4.14
N LYS A 32 -0.97 1.07 -4.26
CA LYS A 32 0.28 0.99 -5.03
C LYS A 32 1.26 -0.01 -4.41
N LEU A 33 1.54 0.12 -3.12
CA LEU A 33 2.46 -0.78 -2.40
C LEU A 33 1.98 -2.24 -2.46
N VAL A 34 0.68 -2.47 -2.27
CA VAL A 34 0.09 -3.81 -2.31
C VAL A 34 0.19 -4.41 -3.71
N ALA A 35 0.01 -3.61 -4.76
CA ALA A 35 0.19 -4.08 -6.13
C ALA A 35 1.64 -4.52 -6.36
N GLU A 36 2.61 -3.71 -5.94
CA GLU A 36 4.05 -4.02 -6.04
C GLU A 36 4.42 -5.29 -5.26
N LEU A 37 3.90 -5.45 -4.04
CA LEU A 37 4.11 -6.66 -3.24
C LEU A 37 3.53 -7.91 -3.91
N ILE A 38 2.33 -7.82 -4.49
CA ILE A 38 1.72 -8.95 -5.20
C ILE A 38 2.52 -9.29 -6.46
N ASP A 39 3.02 -8.28 -7.19
CA ASP A 39 3.81 -8.49 -8.40
C ASP A 39 5.18 -9.09 -8.08
N TYR A 40 5.79 -8.73 -6.95
CA TYR A 40 7.09 -9.25 -6.53
C TYR A 40 7.03 -10.65 -5.90
N LEU A 41 6.09 -10.88 -4.98
CA LEU A 41 6.03 -12.11 -4.18
C LEU A 41 5.05 -13.14 -4.72
N GLY A 42 4.12 -12.69 -5.58
CA GLY A 42 2.95 -13.44 -5.95
C GLY A 42 1.78 -13.28 -4.96
N PRO A 43 0.54 -13.56 -5.41
CA PRO A 43 -0.68 -13.18 -4.68
C PRO A 43 -0.79 -13.79 -3.28
N LYS A 44 -0.43 -15.07 -3.14
CA LYS A 44 -0.58 -15.82 -1.89
C LYS A 44 0.47 -15.44 -0.85
N ALA A 45 1.72 -15.27 -1.28
CA ALA A 45 2.82 -14.88 -0.41
C ALA A 45 2.66 -13.43 0.09
N ALA A 46 2.21 -12.52 -0.78
CA ALA A 46 1.93 -11.13 -0.38
C ALA A 46 0.88 -11.04 0.75
N VAL A 47 -0.22 -11.81 0.66
CA VAL A 47 -1.23 -11.86 1.73
C VAL A 47 -0.63 -12.34 3.05
N ILE A 48 0.17 -13.41 3.01
CA ILE A 48 0.80 -13.98 4.22
C ILE A 48 1.78 -12.98 4.83
N GLN A 49 2.59 -12.31 4.00
CA GLN A 49 3.56 -11.33 4.49
C GLN A 49 2.87 -10.14 5.14
N VAL A 50 1.86 -9.54 4.47
CA VAL A 50 1.17 -8.38 5.04
C VAL A 50 0.38 -8.75 6.31
N ALA A 51 -0.16 -9.97 6.40
CA ALA A 51 -0.79 -10.43 7.63
C ALA A 51 0.21 -10.56 8.79
N LYS A 52 1.44 -11.03 8.53
CA LYS A 52 2.50 -11.14 9.55
C LYS A 52 3.10 -9.78 9.92
N GLU A 53 3.26 -8.90 8.95
CA GLU A 53 4.00 -7.64 9.06
C GLU A 53 3.06 -6.43 8.86
N LYS A 54 1.85 -6.51 9.40
CA LYS A 54 0.80 -5.49 9.22
C LYS A 54 1.26 -4.11 9.65
N ALA A 55 1.87 -4.00 10.82
CA ALA A 55 2.36 -2.73 11.37
C ALA A 55 3.45 -2.11 10.48
N TYR A 56 4.43 -2.91 10.06
CA TYR A 56 5.48 -2.47 9.15
C TYR A 56 4.93 -2.03 7.79
N THR A 57 3.95 -2.78 7.26
CA THR A 57 3.28 -2.41 6.01
C THR A 57 2.56 -1.06 6.15
N MET A 58 1.89 -0.82 7.27
CA MET A 58 1.24 0.47 7.56
C MET A 58 2.23 1.63 7.70
N GLU A 59 3.34 1.43 8.40
CA GLU A 59 4.41 2.43 8.51
C GLU A 59 4.97 2.80 7.12
N ARG A 60 5.21 1.80 6.27
CA ARG A 60 5.69 2.02 4.89
C ARG A 60 4.67 2.79 4.05
N ILE A 61 3.37 2.55 4.24
CA ILE A 61 2.31 3.33 3.58
C ILE A 61 2.35 4.79 4.02
N GLU A 62 2.61 5.06 5.30
CA GLU A 62 2.72 6.42 5.83
C GLU A 62 3.95 7.14 5.30
N GLN A 63 5.10 6.46 5.24
CA GLN A 63 6.32 6.99 4.62
C GLN A 63 6.08 7.36 3.14
N LEU A 64 5.42 6.49 2.37
CA LEU A 64 5.04 6.77 0.99
C LEU A 64 4.11 7.98 0.86
N CYS A 65 3.19 8.17 1.80
CA CYS A 65 2.32 9.36 1.83
C CYS A 65 3.11 10.65 2.09
N VAL A 66 4.08 10.60 3.01
CA VAL A 66 4.97 11.74 3.29
C VAL A 66 5.84 12.05 2.08
N GLN A 67 6.41 11.03 1.44
CA GLN A 67 7.21 11.19 0.23
C GLN A 67 6.40 11.82 -0.91
N GLN A 68 5.19 11.32 -1.20
CA GLN A 68 4.33 11.90 -2.22
C GLN A 68 3.99 13.36 -1.93
N ARG A 69 3.76 13.72 -0.66
CA ARG A 69 3.54 15.11 -0.26
C ARG A 69 4.77 15.98 -0.49
N PHE A 70 5.97 15.43 -0.28
CA PHE A 70 7.20 16.14 -0.53
C PHE A 70 7.41 16.36 -2.04
N GLU A 71 7.22 15.33 -2.86
CA GLU A 71 7.31 15.41 -4.33
C GLU A 71 6.27 16.37 -4.94
N GLU A 72 5.05 16.42 -4.41
CA GLU A 72 4.06 17.41 -4.84
C GLU A 72 4.47 18.85 -4.49
N LYS A 73 5.10 19.05 -3.32
CA LYS A 73 5.50 20.37 -2.85
C LYS A 73 6.81 20.85 -3.47
N PHE A 74 7.68 19.90 -3.80
CA PHE A 74 8.99 20.10 -4.40
C PHE A 74 9.14 19.10 -5.55
N PRO A 75 8.52 19.38 -6.71
CA PRO A 75 8.67 18.51 -7.86
C PRO A 75 10.15 18.42 -8.22
N PRO A 76 10.65 17.20 -8.55
CA PRO A 76 12.04 17.05 -8.95
C PRO A 76 12.31 17.96 -10.16
N ILE A 77 13.35 18.78 -10.07
CA ILE A 77 13.81 19.60 -11.19
C ILE A 77 14.41 18.63 -12.20
N ILE A 78 13.69 18.39 -13.29
CA ILE A 78 14.16 17.59 -14.42
C ILE A 78 15.04 18.54 -15.25
N PHE A 79 16.35 18.35 -15.18
CA PHE A 79 17.33 19.02 -16.04
C PHE A 79 17.52 18.26 -17.35
#